data_AF-A0A6P0DUM2-F1
#
_entry.id   AF-A0A6P0DUM2-F1
#
_cell.length_a   1.000
_cell.length_b   1.000
_cell.length_c   1.000
_cell.angle_alpha   90.00
_cell.angle_beta   90.00
_cell.angle_gamma   90.00
#
_symmetry.space_group_name_H-M   'P 1'
#
loop_
_entity.id
_entity.type
_entity.pdbx_description
1 polymer ?
#
loop_
_entity_poly.entity_id
_entity_poly.type
_entity_poly.pdbx_seq_one_letter_code
_entity_poly.pdbx_strand_id
1 'polypeptide(L)'
;GFRYFTRLAASDPTMWRDVCLHNRDAILEMLARFSEDLAYLQRAIRWGEGDKIFELFTRTRAIRRSIVQAGQDVDAPDFGRHALDKK
;
A
#
# COMPACT_ATOMS: atom_id res chain seq x y z
N GLY A 1 -5.09 -0.18 -10.24
CA GLY A 1 -4.21 -1.19 -10.86
C GLY A 1 -2.85 -0.61 -11.20
N PHE A 2 -1.97 -1.35 -11.90
CA PHE A 2 -0.55 -1.05 -12.21
C PHE A 2 -0.16 0.44 -12.33
N ARG A 3 -0.99 1.24 -13.02
CA ARG A 3 -0.88 2.71 -13.10
C ARG A 3 -0.69 3.44 -11.76
N TYR A 4 -1.36 3.02 -10.68
CA TYR A 4 -1.17 3.65 -9.36
C TYR A 4 0.22 3.34 -8.77
N PHE A 5 0.77 2.14 -9.02
CA PHE A 5 2.13 1.81 -8.59
C PHE A 5 3.16 2.62 -9.35
N THR A 6 3.02 2.71 -10.67
CA THR A 6 3.96 3.48 -11.50
C THR A 6 3.82 4.99 -11.30
N ARG A 7 2.65 5.49 -10.89
CA ARG A 7 2.47 6.90 -10.48
C ARG A 7 3.33 7.25 -9.26
N LEU A 8 3.40 6.37 -8.26
CA LEU A 8 4.25 6.59 -7.07
C LEU A 8 5.74 6.51 -7.43
N ALA A 9 6.11 5.63 -8.37
CA ALA A 9 7.48 5.49 -8.86
C ALA A 9 7.97 6.68 -9.70
N ALA A 10 7.07 7.54 -10.20
CA ALA A 10 7.42 8.73 -10.97
C ALA A 10 7.81 9.95 -10.10
N SER A 11 7.77 9.82 -8.77
CA SER A 11 8.19 10.86 -7.84
C SER A 11 9.70 11.12 -7.89
N ASP A 12 10.13 12.25 -7.30
CA ASP A 12 11.54 12.65 -7.28
C ASP A 12 12.45 11.58 -6.64
N PRO A 13 13.52 11.15 -7.33
CA PRO A 13 14.40 10.09 -6.83
C PRO A 13 15.28 10.55 -5.66
N THR A 14 15.61 11.84 -5.56
CA THR A 14 16.42 12.38 -4.45
C THR A 14 15.63 12.30 -3.14
N MET A 15 14.35 12.70 -3.18
CA MET A 15 13.43 12.60 -2.06
C MET A 15 13.31 11.15 -1.56
N TRP A 16 13.09 10.19 -2.46
CA TRP A 16 12.93 8.78 -2.07
C TRP A 16 14.23 8.15 -1.54
N ARG A 17 15.38 8.50 -2.12
CA ARG A 17 16.68 8.10 -1.57
C ARG A 17 16.81 8.57 -0.12
N ASP A 18 16.51 9.84 0.14
CA ASP A 18 16.69 10.42 1.46
C ASP A 18 15.68 9.83 2.47
N VAL A 19 14.42 9.59 2.08
CA VAL A 19 13.45 8.85 2.91
C VAL A 19 13.97 7.46 3.28
N CYS A 20 14.53 6.71 2.32
CA CYS A 20 15.07 5.38 2.56
C CYS A 20 16.29 5.38 3.50
N LEU A 21 17.18 6.37 3.38
CA LEU A 21 18.37 6.46 4.22
C LEU A 21 18.05 6.91 5.65
N HIS A 22 17.13 7.87 5.81
CA HIS A 22 16.80 8.42 7.14
C HIS A 22 15.75 7.60 7.91
N ASN A 23 14.98 6.75 7.24
CA ASN A 23 13.98 5.88 7.88
C ASN A 23 14.26 4.38 7.62
N ARG A 24 15.54 4.03 7.46
CA ARG A 24 16.00 2.70 7.02
C ARG A 24 15.41 1.56 7.85
N ASP A 25 15.49 1.64 9.17
CA ASP A 25 15.20 0.50 10.04
C ASP A 25 13.70 0.16 10.02
N ALA A 26 12.82 1.16 10.07
CA ALA A 26 11.38 0.96 9.94
C ALA A 26 10.99 0.45 8.54
N ILE A 27 11.67 0.93 7.49
CA ILE A 27 11.45 0.45 6.12
C ILE A 27 11.85 -1.03 6.00
N LEU A 28 13.01 -1.42 6.53
CA LEU A 28 13.46 -2.82 6.53
C LEU A 28 12.50 -3.74 7.29
N GLU A 29 12.00 -3.29 8.44
CA GLU A 29 10.99 -4.02 9.20
C GLU A 29 9.72 -4.26 8.39
N MET A 30 9.20 -3.22 7.72
CA MET A 30 8.01 -3.35 6.88
C MET A 30 8.26 -4.23 5.66
N LEU A 31 9.45 -4.17 5.04
CA LEU A 31 9.82 -5.02 3.91
C LEU A 31 9.92 -6.50 4.30
N ALA A 32 10.41 -6.79 5.51
CA ALA A 32 10.47 -8.16 6.03
C ALA A 32 9.05 -8.74 6.19
N ARG A 33 8.16 -8.02 6.88
CA ARG A 33 6.76 -8.41 7.07
C ARG A 33 6.03 -8.60 5.73
N PHE A 34 6.24 -7.68 4.79
CA PHE A 34 5.65 -7.79 3.44
C PHE A 34 6.14 -9.03 2.69
N SER A 35 7.43 -9.36 2.82
CA SER A 35 8.01 -10.55 2.19
C SER A 35 7.43 -11.86 2.76
N GLU A 36 7.20 -11.90 4.08
CA GLU A 36 6.54 -13.01 4.75
C GLU A 36 5.09 -13.19 4.29
N ASP A 37 4.32 -12.09 4.24
CA ASP A 37 2.94 -12.09 3.76
C ASP A 37 2.85 -12.57 2.29
N LEU A 38 3.80 -12.14 1.44
CA LEU A 38 3.85 -12.57 0.05
C LEU A 38 4.19 -14.07 -0.08
N ALA A 39 5.13 -14.57 0.72
CA ALA A 39 5.46 -15.99 0.77
C ALA A 39 4.28 -16.85 1.23
N TYR A 40 3.51 -16.36 2.23
CA TYR A 40 2.28 -17.00 2.68
C TYR A 40 1.24 -17.09 1.56
N LEU A 41 0.95 -15.98 0.88
CA LEU A 41 -0.01 -15.95 -0.23
C LEU A 41 0.43 -16.86 -1.38
N GLN A 42 1.71 -16.83 -1.74
CA GLN A 42 2.27 -17.70 -2.79
C GLN A 42 2.06 -19.19 -2.46
N ARG A 43 2.26 -19.59 -1.20
CA ARG A 43 2.05 -20.97 -0.75
C ARG A 43 0.58 -21.36 -0.82
N ALA A 44 -0.32 -20.51 -0.33
CA ALA A 44 -1.75 -20.75 -0.38
C ALA A 44 -2.24 -20.97 -1.83
N ILE A 45 -1.76 -20.16 -2.77
CA ILE A 45 -2.04 -20.33 -4.20
C ILE A 45 -1.48 -21.66 -4.72
N ARG A 46 -0.21 -21.96 -4.43
CA ARG A 46 0.48 -23.16 -4.92
C ARG A 46 -0.22 -24.46 -4.50
N TRP A 47 -0.82 -24.48 -3.32
CA TRP A 47 -1.50 -25.65 -2.78
C TRP A 47 -3.02 -25.61 -2.91
N GLY A 48 -3.58 -24.60 -3.60
CA GLY A 48 -5.02 -24.49 -3.82
C GLY A 48 -5.83 -24.26 -2.53
N GLU A 49 -5.26 -23.57 -1.54
CA GLU A 49 -5.88 -23.32 -0.24
C GLU A 49 -6.93 -22.18 -0.34
N GLY A 50 -8.04 -22.45 -1.03
CA GLY A 50 -9.08 -21.46 -1.38
C GLY A 50 -9.63 -20.70 -0.17
N ASP A 51 -9.88 -21.38 0.94
CA ASP A 51 -10.43 -20.75 2.16
C ASP A 51 -9.47 -19.71 2.74
N LYS A 52 -8.16 -20.02 2.80
CA LYS A 52 -7.14 -19.07 3.29
C LYS A 52 -7.05 -17.83 2.40
N ILE A 53 -7.16 -18.03 1.09
CA ILE A 53 -7.16 -16.93 0.11
C ILE A 53 -8.41 -16.06 0.29
N PHE A 54 -9.58 -16.69 0.46
CA PHE A 54 -10.84 -16.00 0.68
C PHE A 54 -10.84 -15.17 1.98
N GLU A 55 -10.35 -15.75 3.07
CA GLU A 55 -10.22 -15.07 4.36
C GLU A 55 -9.26 -13.87 4.27
N LEU A 56 -8.10 -14.03 3.62
CA LEU A 56 -7.14 -12.95 3.41
C LEU A 56 -7.76 -11.78 2.65
N PHE A 57 -8.47 -12.04 1.55
CA PHE A 57 -9.12 -10.99 0.78
C PHE A 57 -10.31 -10.35 1.51
N THR A 58 -11.02 -11.12 2.34
CA THR A 58 -12.08 -10.60 3.20
C THR A 58 -11.52 -9.62 4.23
N ARG A 59 -10.40 -9.97 4.88
CA ARG A 59 -9.72 -9.12 5.85
C ARG A 59 -9.19 -7.84 5.21
N THR A 60 -8.50 -7.93 4.07
CA THR A 60 -7.96 -6.75 3.38
C THR A 60 -9.06 -5.81 2.87
N ARG A 61 -10.21 -6.34 2.44
CA ARG A 61 -11.39 -5.53 2.07
C ARG A 61 -11.93 -4.73 3.26
N ALA A 62 -11.91 -5.29 4.48
CA ALA A 62 -12.35 -4.57 5.68
C ALA A 62 -11.47 -3.35 5.96
N ILE A 63 -10.15 -3.49 5.84
CA ILE A 63 -9.19 -2.37 5.98
C ILE A 63 -9.46 -1.29 4.91
N ARG A 64 -9.73 -1.68 3.66
CA ARG A 64 -10.08 -0.68 2.63
C ARG A 64 -11.36 0.09 2.99
N ARG A 65 -12.38 -0.59 3.53
CA ARG A 65 -13.62 0.07 3.96
C ARG A 65 -13.38 1.07 5.08
N SER A 66 -12.51 0.76 6.05
CA SER A 66 -12.22 1.70 7.14
C SER A 66 -11.50 2.96 6.64
N ILE A 67 -10.64 2.86 5.62
CA ILE A 67 -10.00 4.02 4.98
C ILE A 67 -11.04 4.93 4.31
N VAL A 68 -11.98 4.34 3.57
CA VAL A 68 -13.08 5.08 2.92
C VAL A 68 -13.97 5.74 3.96
N GLN A 69 -14.32 5.02 5.04
CA GLN A 69 -15.11 5.58 6.13
C GLN A 69 -14.41 6.76 6.82
N ALA A 70 -13.08 6.75 6.89
CA ALA A 70 -12.28 7.85 7.40
C ALA A 70 -12.12 9.02 6.41
N GLY A 71 -12.73 8.94 5.22
CA GLY A 71 -12.65 9.97 4.18
C GLY A 71 -11.25 10.16 3.58
N GLN A 72 -10.38 9.14 3.68
CA GLN A 72 -8.99 9.19 3.20
C GLN A 72 -8.84 8.66 1.76
N ASP A 73 -9.94 8.41 1.06
CA ASP A 73 -9.97 7.96 -0.33
C ASP A 73 -10.14 9.14 -1.30
N VAL A 74 -9.20 10.08 -1.28
CA VAL A 74 -9.22 11.22 -2.22
C VAL A 74 -8.55 10.82 -3.54
N ASP A 75 -9.30 10.87 -4.64
CA ASP A 75 -8.79 10.56 -6.01
C ASP A 75 -8.23 11.81 -6.74
N ALA A 76 -8.17 12.96 -6.05
CA ALA A 76 -7.61 14.20 -6.58
C ALA A 76 -6.06 14.18 -6.57
N PRO A 77 -5.41 14.92 -7.50
CA PRO A 77 -3.97 15.18 -7.45
C PRO A 77 -3.54 15.73 -6.08
N ASP A 78 -2.31 15.40 -5.66
CA ASP A 78 -1.75 15.77 -4.35
C ASP A 78 -2.65 15.45 -3.15
N PHE A 79 -3.46 14.38 -3.29
CA PHE A 79 -4.43 13.94 -2.28
C PHE A 79 -5.41 15.05 -1.87
N GLY A 80 -5.70 15.99 -2.77
CA GLY A 80 -6.60 17.12 -2.51
C GLY A 80 -6.00 18.25 -1.66
N ARG A 81 -4.69 18.24 -1.36
CA ARG A 81 -4.04 19.28 -0.54
C ARG A 81 -4.25 20.70 -1.08
N HIS A 82 -4.20 20.89 -2.40
CA HIS A 82 -4.37 22.21 -3.04
C HIS A 82 -5.84 22.62 -3.27
N ALA A 83 -6.81 21.77 -2.93
CA ALA A 83 -8.23 22.13 -3.07
C ALA A 83 -8.70 23.14 -2.01
N LEU A 84 -7.94 23.30 -0.91
CA LEU A 84 -8.25 24.22 0.19
C LEU A 84 -7.73 25.65 -0.05
N ASP A 85 -6.82 25.86 -0.99
CA ASP A 85 -6.20 27.17 -1.28
C ASP A 85 -7.10 28.11 -2.11
N LYS A 86 -8.26 27.62 -2.58
CA LYS A 86 -9.28 28.43 -3.27
C LYS A 86 -10.41 28.81 -2.31
N LYS A 87 -10.15 29.72 -1.39
CA LYS A 87 -11.19 30.52 -0.72
C LYS A 87 -10.71 31.94 -0.51
#